data_AF-A0A8W8IV58-F1
#
_entry.id   AF-A0A8W8IV58-F1
#
_cell.length_a   1.000
_cell.length_b   1.000
_cell.length_c   1.000
_cell.angle_alpha   90.00
_cell.angle_beta   90.00
_cell.angle_gamma   90.00
#
_symmetry.space_group_name_H-M   'P 1'
#
loop_
_entity.id
_entity.type
_entity.pdbx_description
1 polymer ?
#
loop_
_entity_poly.entity_id
_entity_poly.type
_entity_poly.pdbx_seq_one_letter_code
_entity_poly.pdbx_strand_id
1 'polypeptide(L)'
;MQSAGGVTVFCLVILGFVQASQDQEGLKLRALEQKLLKIIQDEFPEFSESSGLSSNDGRAESYTFQGFERRNNRNIQLLQQLENIDRNQLSRDELNDWKILRYHVQTILKGYKFREWGHLNPINFLEAPLKHRDWITKKTTQDREKYVLRLQAIPQQAS
;
A
#
# COMPACT_ATOMS: atom_id res chain seq x y z
N MET A 1 55.05 22.86 4.59
CA MET A 1 54.27 21.62 4.46
C MET A 1 53.00 21.74 5.31
N GLN A 2 51.93 22.33 4.77
CA GLN A 2 50.61 22.42 5.42
C GLN A 2 49.55 22.39 4.33
N SER A 3 49.07 21.20 3.93
CA SER A 3 47.90 21.08 3.04
C SER A 3 47.09 19.78 3.22
N ALA A 4 47.53 18.85 4.08
CA ALA A 4 46.83 17.58 4.29
C ALA A 4 45.54 17.69 5.13
N GLY A 5 45.44 18.71 5.99
CA GLY A 5 44.28 18.88 6.89
C GLY A 5 42.98 19.29 6.18
N GLY A 6 43.06 20.18 5.18
CA GLY A 6 41.88 20.70 4.48
C GLY A 6 41.19 19.66 3.59
N VAL A 7 41.97 18.82 2.91
CA VAL A 7 41.43 17.76 2.03
C VAL A 7 40.73 16.66 2.84
N THR A 8 41.27 16.33 4.02
CA THR A 8 40.73 15.26 4.87
C THR A 8 39.39 15.67 5.49
N VAL A 9 39.25 16.93 5.93
CA VAL A 9 37.99 17.47 6.47
C VAL A 9 36.93 17.58 5.37
N PHE A 10 37.31 18.01 4.16
CA PHE A 10 36.37 18.12 3.04
C PHE A 10 35.82 16.74 2.60
N CYS A 11 36.67 15.70 2.57
CA CYS A 11 36.24 14.34 2.28
C CYS A 11 35.28 13.76 3.33
N LEU A 12 35.52 14.02 4.62
CA LEU A 12 34.65 13.53 5.70
C LEU A 12 33.26 14.20 5.66
N VAL A 13 33.21 15.49 5.33
CA VAL A 13 31.94 16.22 5.19
C VAL A 13 31.15 15.69 4.00
N ILE A 14 31.79 15.47 2.84
CA ILE A 14 31.12 14.90 1.66
C ILE A 14 30.62 13.49 1.95
N LEU A 15 31.43 12.64 2.58
CA LEU A 15 31.02 11.28 2.96
C LEU A 15 29.83 11.30 3.93
N GLY A 16 29.84 12.18 4.93
CA GLY A 16 28.72 12.35 5.86
C GLY A 16 27.43 12.83 5.18
N PHE A 17 27.52 13.77 4.23
CA PHE A 17 26.37 14.20 3.42
C PHE A 17 25.85 13.09 2.51
N VAL A 18 26.75 12.32 1.87
CA VAL A 18 26.35 11.19 1.03
C VAL A 18 25.64 10.13 1.86
N GLN A 19 26.19 9.74 3.02
CA GLN A 19 25.55 8.75 3.91
C GLN A 19 24.20 9.22 4.45
N ALA A 20 24.11 10.48 4.90
CA ALA A 20 22.85 11.05 5.39
C ALA A 20 21.79 11.17 4.28
N SER A 21 22.21 11.50 3.05
CA SER A 21 21.33 11.56 1.88
C SER A 21 20.84 10.17 1.47
N GLN A 22 21.73 9.17 1.56
CA GLN A 22 21.42 7.77 1.29
C GLN A 22 20.35 7.23 2.24
N ASP A 23 20.49 7.54 3.54
CA ASP A 23 19.50 7.19 4.55
C ASP A 23 18.16 7.92 4.35
N GLN A 24 18.18 9.16 3.83
CA GLN A 24 16.99 9.99 3.66
C GLN A 24 16.04 9.48 2.56
N GLU A 25 16.55 9.08 1.39
CA GLU A 25 15.71 8.50 0.33
C GLU A 25 15.16 7.13 0.71
N GLY A 26 15.95 6.32 1.42
CA GLY A 26 15.49 5.05 1.99
C GLY A 26 14.36 5.22 3.02
N LEU A 27 14.40 6.28 3.85
CA LEU A 27 13.30 6.63 4.74
C LEU A 27 12.04 7.07 3.99
N LYS A 28 12.19 7.83 2.90
CA LYS A 28 11.05 8.20 2.04
C LYS A 28 10.41 6.96 1.43
N LEU A 29 11.20 6.04 0.90
CA LEU A 29 10.71 4.78 0.34
C LEU A 29 9.89 3.98 1.36
N ARG A 30 10.44 3.78 2.56
CA ARG A 30 9.74 3.09 3.66
C ARG A 30 8.44 3.78 4.05
N ALA A 31 8.41 5.11 4.06
CA ALA A 31 7.18 5.86 4.30
C ALA A 31 6.11 5.61 3.22
N LEU A 32 6.51 5.44 1.96
CA LEU A 32 5.60 5.10 0.86
C LEU A 32 5.09 3.65 0.95
N GLU A 33 5.92 2.71 1.39
CA GLU A 33 5.49 1.33 1.67
C GLU A 33 4.43 1.29 2.79
N GLN A 34 4.67 2.01 3.88
CA GLN A 34 3.69 2.14 4.97
C GLN A 34 2.40 2.82 4.50
N LYS A 35 2.50 3.80 3.60
CA LYS A 35 1.34 4.43 2.97
C LYS A 35 0.55 3.44 2.12
N LEU A 36 1.21 2.57 1.35
CA LEU A 36 0.53 1.49 0.62
C LEU A 36 -0.18 0.54 1.58
N LEU A 37 0.49 0.10 2.65
CA LEU A 37 -0.11 -0.78 3.66
C LEU A 37 -1.38 -0.14 4.26
N LYS A 38 -1.33 1.16 4.57
CA LYS A 38 -2.49 1.89 5.08
C LYS A 38 -3.63 1.96 4.05
N ILE A 39 -3.30 2.18 2.77
CA ILE A 39 -4.30 2.13 1.69
C ILE A 39 -4.95 0.75 1.64
N ILE A 40 -4.17 -0.32 1.74
CA ILE A 40 -4.70 -1.69 1.72
C ILE A 40 -5.63 -1.92 2.91
N GLN A 41 -5.20 -1.50 4.11
CA GLN A 41 -6.01 -1.59 5.33
C GLN A 41 -7.35 -0.87 5.22
N ASP A 42 -7.36 0.33 4.65
CA ASP A 42 -8.56 1.16 4.56
C ASP A 42 -9.52 0.72 3.46
N GLU A 43 -8.97 0.23 2.35
CA GLU A 43 -9.74 -0.08 1.13
C GLU A 43 -10.17 -1.55 1.06
N PHE A 44 -9.45 -2.45 1.71
CA PHE A 44 -9.69 -3.90 1.71
C PHE A 44 -9.75 -4.43 3.16
N PRO A 45 -10.77 -4.02 3.95
CA PRO A 45 -10.86 -4.38 5.37
C PRO A 45 -10.98 -5.89 5.59
N GLU A 46 -11.62 -6.59 4.65
CA GLU A 46 -11.82 -8.05 4.68
C GLU A 46 -10.49 -8.81 4.55
N PHE A 47 -9.68 -8.42 3.56
CA PHE A 47 -8.31 -8.93 3.40
C PHE A 47 -7.44 -8.59 4.61
N SER A 48 -7.60 -7.39 5.16
CA SER A 48 -6.80 -6.90 6.30
C SER A 48 -7.08 -7.70 7.56
N GLU A 49 -8.35 -7.94 7.88
CA GLU A 49 -8.77 -8.81 8.99
C GLU A 49 -8.23 -10.23 8.82
N SER A 50 -8.33 -10.80 7.61
CA SER A 50 -7.79 -12.14 7.30
C SER A 50 -6.26 -12.23 7.49
N SER A 51 -5.56 -11.10 7.34
CA SER A 51 -4.11 -10.97 7.46
C SER A 51 -3.66 -10.56 8.87
N GLY A 52 -4.58 -10.48 9.85
CA GLY A 52 -4.27 -10.10 11.23
C GLY A 52 -4.18 -8.59 11.49
N LEU A 53 -4.62 -7.75 10.54
CA LEU A 53 -4.61 -6.28 10.63
C LEU A 53 -6.01 -5.78 11.06
N SER A 54 -6.26 -5.75 12.37
CA SER A 54 -7.61 -5.60 12.94
C SER A 54 -8.19 -4.17 13.02
N SER A 55 -7.48 -3.17 12.49
CA SER A 55 -7.84 -1.74 12.68
C SER A 55 -9.13 -1.31 11.99
N ASN A 56 -9.64 -2.09 11.04
CA ASN A 56 -10.85 -1.80 10.26
C ASN A 56 -11.88 -2.94 10.33
N ASP A 57 -11.80 -3.78 11.36
CA ASP A 57 -12.76 -4.87 11.58
C ASP A 57 -14.20 -4.34 11.65
N GLY A 58 -15.14 -5.12 11.13
CA GLY A 58 -16.55 -4.76 11.03
C GLY A 58 -16.92 -4.05 9.71
N ARG A 59 -15.94 -3.52 8.96
CA ARG A 59 -16.17 -2.85 7.67
C ARG A 59 -16.15 -3.83 6.49
N ALA A 60 -16.90 -3.48 5.46
CA ALA A 60 -16.99 -4.25 4.22
C ALA A 60 -16.30 -3.52 3.07
N GLU A 61 -15.75 -4.28 2.12
CA GLU A 61 -15.13 -3.71 0.93
C GLU A 61 -16.15 -2.96 0.04
N SER A 62 -15.75 -1.85 -0.57
CA SER A 62 -16.59 -1.14 -1.55
C SER A 62 -16.28 -1.55 -2.99
N TYR A 63 -17.32 -1.98 -3.71
CA TYR A 63 -17.32 -2.33 -5.13
C TYR A 63 -18.04 -1.27 -6.00
N THR A 64 -18.18 -0.03 -5.51
CA THR A 64 -18.79 1.06 -6.26
C THR A 64 -17.78 1.76 -7.17
N PHE A 65 -18.26 2.45 -8.21
CA PHE A 65 -17.41 3.29 -9.06
C PHE A 65 -16.60 4.31 -8.25
N GLN A 66 -17.22 4.95 -7.27
CA GLN A 66 -16.56 5.91 -6.39
C GLN A 66 -15.45 5.23 -5.55
N GLY A 67 -15.66 3.98 -5.12
CA GLY A 67 -14.64 3.16 -4.48
C GLY A 67 -13.42 2.96 -5.38
N PHE A 68 -13.65 2.55 -6.64
CA PHE A 68 -12.57 2.37 -7.61
C PHE A 68 -11.84 3.67 -7.92
N GLU A 69 -12.56 4.77 -8.13
CA GLU A 69 -11.97 6.08 -8.41
C GLU A 69 -11.07 6.55 -7.24
N ARG A 70 -11.56 6.42 -6.01
CA ARG A 70 -10.78 6.76 -4.81
C ARG A 70 -9.49 5.94 -4.72
N ARG A 71 -9.57 4.63 -4.94
CA ARG A 71 -8.40 3.72 -4.95
C ARG A 71 -7.40 4.12 -6.04
N ASN A 72 -7.90 4.41 -7.25
CA ASN A 72 -7.07 4.84 -8.37
C ASN A 72 -6.35 6.16 -8.05
N ASN A 73 -7.05 7.16 -7.53
CA ASN A 73 -6.48 8.45 -7.18
C ASN A 73 -5.40 8.33 -6.10
N ARG A 74 -5.62 7.50 -5.07
CA ARG A 74 -4.59 7.20 -4.04
C ARG A 74 -3.34 6.55 -4.64
N ASN A 75 -3.51 5.63 -5.59
CA ASN A 75 -2.38 4.98 -6.27
C ASN A 75 -1.64 5.91 -7.24
N ILE A 76 -2.34 6.84 -7.91
CA ILE A 76 -1.71 7.88 -8.73
C ILE A 76 -0.79 8.75 -7.87
N GLN A 77 -1.30 9.22 -6.73
CA GLN A 77 -0.53 10.03 -5.80
C GLN A 77 0.68 9.27 -5.24
N LEU A 78 0.51 7.98 -4.92
CA LEU A 78 1.59 7.13 -4.44
C LEU A 78 2.68 6.96 -5.52
N LEU A 79 2.29 6.69 -6.78
CA LEU A 79 3.24 6.57 -7.88
C LEU A 79 3.99 7.89 -8.13
N GLN A 80 3.30 9.02 -8.12
CA GLN A 80 3.93 10.33 -8.27
C GLN A 80 4.99 10.58 -7.18
N GLN A 81 4.71 10.23 -5.93
CA GLN A 81 5.68 10.34 -4.84
C GLN A 81 6.86 9.37 -5.01
N LEU A 82 6.59 8.17 -5.53
CA LEU A 82 7.62 7.15 -5.76
C LEU A 82 8.57 7.51 -6.91
N GLU A 83 8.07 8.14 -7.97
CA GLU A 83 8.89 8.62 -9.10
C GLU A 83 9.78 9.81 -8.72
N ASN A 84 9.49 10.50 -7.61
CA ASN A 84 10.30 11.61 -7.09
C ASN A 84 11.46 11.16 -6.19
N ILE A 85 11.61 9.85 -5.92
CA ILE A 85 12.73 9.32 -5.14
C ILE A 85 14.02 9.37 -5.97
N ASP A 86 15.10 9.91 -5.41
CA ASP A 86 16.42 9.86 -6.05
C ASP A 86 17.04 8.48 -5.88
N ARG A 87 16.87 7.66 -6.91
CA ARG A 87 17.33 6.26 -6.96
C ARG A 87 18.85 6.10 -6.83
N ASN A 88 19.64 7.13 -7.13
CA ASN A 88 21.09 7.06 -6.99
C ASN A 88 21.53 7.09 -5.52
N GLN A 89 20.64 7.52 -4.63
CA GLN A 89 20.84 7.55 -3.18
C GLN A 89 20.21 6.33 -2.49
N LEU A 90 19.70 5.34 -3.24
CA LEU A 90 19.22 4.10 -2.63
C LEU A 90 20.35 3.08 -2.55
N SER A 91 20.35 2.29 -1.49
CA SER A 91 21.11 1.04 -1.47
C SER A 91 20.58 0.06 -2.54
N ARG A 92 21.31 -1.02 -2.79
CA ARG A 92 20.91 -2.03 -3.78
C ARG A 92 19.56 -2.69 -3.42
N ASP A 93 19.34 -2.94 -2.13
CA ASP A 93 18.12 -3.59 -1.65
C ASP A 93 16.94 -2.62 -1.73
N GLU A 94 17.11 -1.38 -1.27
CA GLU A 94 16.08 -0.34 -1.40
C GLU A 94 15.75 -0.04 -2.87
N LEU A 95 16.72 -0.11 -3.77
CA LEU A 95 16.45 0.03 -5.21
C LEU A 95 15.59 -1.14 -5.74
N ASN A 96 15.76 -2.36 -5.21
CA ASN A 96 14.90 -3.48 -5.57
C ASN A 96 13.50 -3.31 -4.98
N ASP A 97 13.39 -2.88 -3.73
CA ASP A 97 12.11 -2.60 -3.06
C ASP A 97 11.34 -1.50 -3.80
N TRP A 98 12.04 -0.42 -4.21
CA TRP A 98 11.48 0.62 -5.07
C TRP A 98 10.94 0.06 -6.39
N LYS A 99 11.67 -0.84 -7.07
CA LYS A 99 11.20 -1.48 -8.32
C LYS A 99 9.96 -2.31 -8.09
N ILE A 100 9.92 -3.11 -7.01
CA ILE A 100 8.79 -3.97 -6.66
C ILE A 100 7.56 -3.10 -6.37
N LEU A 101 7.70 -2.11 -5.48
CA LEU A 101 6.62 -1.20 -5.12
C LEU A 101 6.09 -0.46 -6.36
N ARG A 102 6.99 0.06 -7.20
CA ARG A 102 6.62 0.75 -8.44
C ARG A 102 5.84 -0.16 -9.37
N TYR A 103 6.33 -1.37 -9.60
CA TYR A 103 5.67 -2.33 -10.48
C TYR A 103 4.29 -2.70 -9.95
N HIS A 104 4.17 -2.91 -8.63
CA HIS A 104 2.89 -3.19 -7.97
C HIS A 104 1.87 -2.07 -8.20
N VAL A 105 2.23 -0.82 -7.88
CA VAL A 105 1.34 0.34 -8.05
C VAL A 105 0.98 0.56 -9.52
N GLN A 106 1.94 0.42 -10.45
CA GLN A 106 1.66 0.52 -11.88
C GLN A 106 0.71 -0.58 -12.38
N THR A 107 0.79 -1.78 -11.82
CA THR A 107 -0.11 -2.88 -12.18
C THR A 107 -1.54 -2.55 -11.77
N ILE A 108 -1.75 -2.01 -10.57
CA ILE A 108 -3.06 -1.53 -10.11
C ILE A 108 -3.61 -0.45 -11.05
N LEU A 109 -2.80 0.57 -11.37
CA LEU A 109 -3.21 1.66 -12.25
C LEU A 109 -3.53 1.19 -13.68
N LYS A 110 -2.76 0.25 -14.22
CA LYS A 110 -3.06 -0.38 -15.51
C LYS A 110 -4.36 -1.18 -15.47
N GLY A 111 -4.65 -1.82 -14.34
CA GLY A 111 -5.89 -2.57 -14.11
C GLY A 111 -7.14 -1.68 -14.12
N TYR A 112 -7.01 -0.40 -13.72
CA TYR A 112 -8.15 0.52 -13.64
C TYR A 112 -8.92 0.72 -14.96
N LYS A 113 -8.26 0.54 -16.11
CA LYS A 113 -8.95 0.60 -17.42
C LYS A 113 -10.00 -0.51 -17.58
N PHE A 114 -9.86 -1.61 -16.84
CA PHE A 114 -10.78 -2.74 -16.82
C PHE A 114 -11.76 -2.69 -15.64
N ARG A 115 -11.86 -1.55 -14.94
CA ARG A 115 -12.77 -1.38 -13.79
C ARG A 115 -14.21 -1.78 -14.10
N GLU A 116 -14.65 -1.57 -15.34
CA GLU A 116 -15.99 -1.90 -15.82
C GLU A 116 -16.24 -3.41 -16.01
N TRP A 117 -15.17 -4.20 -16.18
CA TRP A 117 -15.26 -5.63 -16.52
C TRP A 117 -14.75 -6.57 -15.42
N GLY A 118 -13.85 -6.10 -14.54
CA GLY A 118 -13.23 -6.95 -13.51
C GLY A 118 -13.89 -6.87 -12.14
N HIS A 119 -14.05 -5.66 -11.58
CA HIS A 119 -14.47 -5.49 -10.18
C HIS A 119 -15.93 -5.05 -9.99
N LEU A 120 -16.60 -4.57 -11.05
CA LEU A 120 -18.06 -4.40 -11.06
C LEU A 120 -18.82 -5.70 -11.33
N ASN A 121 -18.11 -6.73 -11.78
CA ASN A 121 -18.65 -8.06 -11.97
C ASN A 121 -17.80 -9.08 -11.18
N PRO A 122 -17.64 -8.89 -9.85
CA PRO A 122 -16.79 -9.76 -9.04
C PRO A 122 -17.41 -11.15 -8.88
N ILE A 123 -18.56 -11.42 -9.51
CA ILE A 123 -19.28 -12.68 -9.47
C ILE A 123 -18.99 -13.41 -10.78
N ASN A 124 -18.01 -14.30 -10.74
CA ASN A 124 -17.90 -15.38 -11.70
C ASN A 124 -18.00 -16.72 -10.96
N PHE A 125 -18.03 -17.84 -11.69
CA PHE A 125 -18.15 -19.16 -11.07
C PHE A 125 -16.99 -19.49 -10.11
N LEU A 126 -15.81 -18.89 -10.33
CA LEU A 126 -14.59 -19.15 -9.60
C LEU A 126 -14.41 -18.22 -8.40
N GLU A 127 -14.80 -16.96 -8.51
CA GLU A 127 -14.64 -15.92 -7.50
C GLU A 127 -15.95 -15.15 -7.32
N ALA A 128 -16.36 -14.96 -6.07
CA ALA A 128 -17.43 -14.06 -5.68
C ALA A 128 -17.07 -13.43 -4.33
N PRO A 129 -17.45 -12.17 -4.04
CA PRO A 129 -17.25 -11.57 -2.71
C PRO A 129 -17.85 -12.42 -1.59
N LEU A 130 -18.85 -13.25 -1.92
CA LEU A 130 -19.52 -14.15 -1.00
C LEU A 130 -18.80 -15.49 -0.79
N LYS A 131 -17.90 -15.89 -1.70
CA LYS A 131 -17.31 -17.24 -1.74
C LYS A 131 -16.19 -17.46 -0.72
N HIS A 132 -15.55 -16.39 -0.26
CA HIS A 132 -14.36 -16.47 0.58
C HIS A 132 -14.58 -16.10 2.05
N ARG A 133 -15.78 -16.22 2.65
CA ARG A 133 -16.05 -15.72 4.02
C ARG A 133 -15.38 -16.49 5.18
N ASP A 134 -14.46 -17.39 4.87
CA ASP A 134 -13.75 -18.22 5.83
C ASP A 134 -12.74 -17.43 6.68
N TRP A 135 -12.45 -16.17 6.30
CA TRP A 135 -11.56 -15.27 7.05
C TRP A 135 -12.15 -14.69 8.34
N ILE A 136 -13.45 -14.89 8.58
CA ILE A 136 -14.09 -14.38 9.80
C ILE A 136 -13.77 -15.33 10.95
N THR A 137 -12.81 -14.94 11.77
CA THR A 137 -12.45 -15.67 12.99
C THR A 137 -13.61 -15.57 13.99
N LYS A 138 -14.27 -16.67 14.35
CA LYS A 138 -15.44 -16.70 15.27
C LYS A 138 -15.06 -17.16 16.69
N LYS A 139 -13.92 -16.70 17.22
CA LYS A 139 -13.34 -17.26 18.46
C LYS A 139 -13.85 -16.56 19.72
N THR A 140 -14.30 -15.31 19.62
CA THR A 140 -14.71 -14.47 20.77
C THR A 140 -16.11 -13.87 20.60
N THR A 141 -16.68 -13.33 21.67
CA THR A 141 -17.96 -12.58 21.61
C THR A 141 -17.85 -11.33 20.74
N GLN A 142 -16.74 -10.60 20.80
CA GLN A 142 -16.47 -9.44 19.94
C GLN A 142 -16.46 -9.81 18.45
N ASP A 143 -15.99 -11.01 18.11
CA ASP A 143 -16.03 -11.49 16.72
C ASP A 143 -17.45 -11.68 16.20
N ARG A 144 -18.40 -12.04 17.08
CA ARG A 144 -19.82 -12.16 16.71
C ARG A 144 -20.44 -10.79 16.42
N GLU A 145 -20.08 -9.77 17.19
CA GLU A 145 -20.54 -8.39 16.96
C GLU A 145 -19.98 -7.85 15.64
N LYS A 146 -18.69 -8.05 15.38
CA LYS A 146 -18.03 -7.70 14.11
C LYS A 146 -18.67 -8.41 12.91
N TYR A 147 -19.10 -9.66 13.10
CA TYR A 147 -19.82 -10.42 12.08
C TYR A 147 -21.18 -9.80 11.75
N VAL A 148 -21.96 -9.43 12.76
CA VAL A 148 -23.26 -8.76 12.55
C VAL A 148 -23.08 -7.42 11.83
N LEU A 149 -22.08 -6.62 12.24
CA LEU A 149 -21.74 -5.37 11.57
C LEU A 149 -21.38 -5.59 10.09
N ARG A 150 -20.59 -6.63 9.78
CA ARG A 150 -20.27 -7.00 8.39
C ARG A 150 -21.51 -7.33 7.59
N LEU A 151 -22.42 -8.13 8.18
CA LEU A 151 -23.65 -8.54 7.50
C LEU A 151 -24.53 -7.34 7.14
N GLN A 152 -24.60 -6.36 8.04
CA GLN A 152 -25.33 -5.10 7.81
C GLN A 152 -24.68 -4.22 6.74
N ALA A 153 -23.36 -4.34 6.54
CA ALA A 153 -22.61 -3.56 5.56
C ALA A 153 -22.63 -4.15 4.13
N ILE A 154 -22.98 -5.43 3.94
CA ILE A 154 -23.01 -6.07 2.61
C ILE A 154 -23.86 -5.30 1.59
N PRO A 155 -25.10 -4.86 1.88
CA PRO A 155 -25.91 -4.12 0.92
C PRO A 155 -25.22 -2.83 0.41
N GLN A 156 -24.38 -2.22 1.25
CA GLN A 156 -23.67 -0.97 0.96
C GLN A 156 -22.40 -1.20 0.13
N GLN A 157 -21.96 -2.44 -0.08
CA GLN A 157 -20.77 -2.73 -0.86
C GLN A 157 -20.97 -2.38 -2.35
N ALA A 158 -22.21 -2.39 -2.83
CA ALA A 158 -22.56 -2.17 -4.24
C ALA A 158 -23.50 -0.97 -4.47
N SER A 159 -23.82 -0.19 -3.44
CA SER A 159 -24.73 0.96 -3.51
C SER A 159 -24.09 2.28 -3.12
#